data_AF-A0A0N0SW16-F1
#
_entry.id   AF-A0A0N0SW16-F1
#
_cell.length_a   1.000
_cell.length_b   1.000
_cell.length_c   1.000
_cell.angle_alpha   90.00
_cell.angle_beta   90.00
_cell.angle_gamma   90.00
#
_symmetry.space_group_name_H-M   'P 1'
#
loop_
_entity.id
_entity.type
_entity.pdbx_description
1 polymer ?
#
loop_
_entity_poly.entity_id
_entity_poly.type
_entity_poly.pdbx_seq_one_letter_code
_entity_poly.pdbx_strand_id
1 'polypeptide(L)' 'DSGGIYGSPRIHAVLKREGVHVGRKRVERLMRQAGLAGISPRRSKGFTRRDPDADLAPDLVQRDFTA' A
#
# COMPACT_ATOMS: atom_id res chain seq x y z
N ASP A 1 -10.47 -4.36 -15.80
CA ASP A 1 -9.10 -4.01 -16.19
C ASP A 1 -8.45 -3.19 -15.09
N SER A 2 -7.17 -3.41 -14.75
CA SER A 2 -6.51 -2.80 -13.57
C SER A 2 -5.81 -1.47 -13.86
N GLY A 3 -5.80 -1.01 -15.12
CA GLY A 3 -5.22 0.27 -15.53
C GLY A 3 -3.72 0.41 -15.27
N GLY A 4 -2.98 -0.70 -15.18
CA GLY A 4 -1.55 -0.70 -14.84
C GLY A 4 -1.23 -0.37 -13.37
N ILE A 5 -2.24 -0.20 -12.51
CA ILE A 5 -2.03 0.10 -11.10
C ILE A 5 -1.36 -1.08 -10.39
N TYR A 6 -1.68 -2.31 -10.79
CA TYR A 6 -1.22 -3.51 -10.11
C TYR A 6 0.08 -4.05 -10.73
N GLY A 7 1.10 -4.18 -9.87
CA GLY A 7 2.33 -4.91 -10.19
C GLY A 7 2.21 -6.41 -10.01
N SER A 8 3.30 -7.13 -10.33
CA SER A 8 3.38 -8.59 -10.19
C SER A 8 2.94 -9.15 -8.83
N PRO A 9 3.19 -8.49 -7.67
CA PRO A 9 2.76 -9.04 -6.38
C PRO A 9 1.23 -9.10 -6.25
N ARG A 10 0.53 -8.03 -6.68
CA ARG A 10 -0.93 -7.94 -6.57
C ARG A 10 -1.63 -8.83 -7.60
N ILE A 11 -1.13 -8.87 -8.83
CA ILE A 11 -1.65 -9.77 -9.86
C ILE A 11 -1.49 -11.23 -9.41
N HIS A 12 -0.32 -11.61 -8.92
CA HIS A 12 -0.10 -12.96 -8.40
C HIS A 12 -1.03 -13.32 -7.24
N ALA A 13 -1.28 -12.40 -6.31
CA ALA A 13 -2.21 -12.62 -5.19
C ALA A 13 -3.65 -12.85 -5.67
N VAL A 14 -4.11 -12.07 -6.66
CA VAL A 14 -5.44 -12.24 -7.26
C VAL A 14 -5.55 -13.60 -7.95
N LEU A 15 -4.58 -13.95 -8.81
CA LEU A 15 -4.57 -15.24 -9.51
C LEU A 15 -4.58 -16.42 -8.53
N LYS A 16 -3.81 -16.33 -7.44
CA LYS A 16 -3.82 -17.35 -6.38
C LYS A 16 -5.20 -17.47 -5.72
N ARG A 17 -5.86 -16.34 -5.44
CA ARG A 17 -7.22 -16.32 -4.85
C ARG A 17 -8.25 -16.93 -5.79
N GLU A 18 -8.05 -16.80 -7.09
CA GLU A 18 -8.90 -17.37 -8.14
C GLU A 18 -8.56 -18.84 -8.45
N GLY A 19 -7.61 -19.45 -7.73
CA GLY A 19 -7.21 -20.84 -7.90
C GLY A 19 -6.19 -21.08 -9.03
N VAL A 20 -5.74 -20.01 -9.71
CA VAL A 20 -4.74 -20.10 -10.77
C VAL A 20 -3.35 -20.24 -10.18
N HIS A 21 -2.73 -21.40 -10.38
CA HIS A 21 -1.39 -21.70 -9.91
C HIS A 21 -0.34 -21.19 -10.90
N VAL A 22 0.26 -20.04 -10.60
CA VAL A 22 1.33 -19.44 -11.40
C VAL A 22 2.41 -18.88 -10.49
N GLY A 23 3.67 -19.14 -10.81
CA GLY A 23 4.78 -18.53 -10.07
C GLY A 23 4.87 -17.03 -10.31
N ARG A 24 5.18 -16.24 -9.27
CA ARG A 24 5.37 -14.78 -9.37
C ARG A 24 6.32 -14.36 -10.51
N LYS A 25 7.40 -15.11 -10.76
CA LYS A 25 8.36 -14.84 -11.86
C LYS A 25 7.73 -14.97 -13.26
N ARG A 26 6.75 -15.87 -13.42
CA ARG A 26 6.00 -16.00 -14.67
C ARG A 26 5.09 -14.80 -14.89
N VAL A 27 4.44 -14.30 -13.83
CA VAL A 27 3.67 -13.05 -13.88
C VAL A 27 4.57 -11.88 -14.31
N GLU A 28 5.73 -11.71 -13.66
CA GLU A 28 6.70 -10.66 -14.00
C GLU A 28 7.14 -10.72 -15.47
N ARG A 29 7.43 -11.92 -15.99
CA ARG A 29 7.82 -12.12 -17.38
C ARG A 29 6.70 -11.77 -18.35
N LEU A 30 5.47 -12.22 -18.10
CA LEU A 30 4.32 -11.95 -18.96
C LEU A 30 3.97 -10.45 -18.96
N MET A 31 4.03 -9.80 -17.80
CA MET A 31 3.87 -8.34 -17.71
C MET A 31 4.90 -7.62 -18.57
N ARG A 32 6.18 -7.99 -18.48
CA ARG A 32 7.25 -7.40 -19.30
C ARG A 32 7.03 -7.62 -20.80
N GLN A 33 6.62 -8.83 -21.20
CA GLN A 33 6.31 -9.15 -22.60
C GLN A 33 5.13 -8.33 -23.14
N ALA A 34 4.16 -8.02 -22.29
CA ALA A 34 3.02 -7.18 -22.62
C ALA A 34 3.28 -5.67 -22.48
N GLY A 35 4.51 -5.25 -22.13
CA GLY A 35 4.83 -3.84 -21.87
C GLY A 35 4.13 -3.26 -20.64
N LEU A 36 3.62 -4.11 -19.75
CA LEU A 36 2.89 -3.71 -18.54
C LEU A 36 3.86 -3.52 -17.37
N ALA A 37 3.73 -2.39 -16.68
CA ALA A 37 4.41 -2.12 -15.42
C ALA A 37 3.40 -1.71 -14.36
N GLY A 38 3.59 -2.18 -13.14
CA GLY A 38 2.80 -1.74 -11.99
C GLY A 38 3.22 -0.35 -11.53
N ILE A 39 2.26 0.48 -11.10
CA ILE A 39 2.55 1.76 -10.46
C ILE A 39 3.18 1.50 -9.08
N SER A 40 4.40 2.00 -8.87
CA SER A 40 5.11 2.00 -7.59
C SER A 40 5.32 3.44 -7.13
N PRO A 41 4.35 4.04 -6.41
CA PRO A 41 4.49 5.41 -5.94
C PRO A 41 5.64 5.49 -4.92
N ARG A 42 6.47 6.52 -5.02
CA ARG A 42 7.51 6.76 -4.01
C ARG A 42 6.84 6.95 -2.66
N ARG A 43 7.39 6.35 -1.60
CA ARG A 43 6.95 6.65 -0.24
C ARG A 43 7.14 8.15 0.02
N SER A 44 6.10 8.82 0.49
CA SER A 44 6.21 10.22 0.94
C SER A 44 7.25 10.31 2.08
N LYS A 45 7.96 11.44 2.18
CA LYS A 45 9.08 11.66 3.13
C LYS A 45 8.65 11.77 4.61
N GLY A 46 7.44 11.39 4.95
CA GLY A 46 6.90 11.40 6.31
C GLY A 46 5.60 12.20 6.40
N PHE A 47 4.93 12.04 7.52
CA PHE A 47 3.77 12.85 7.90
C PHE A 47 4.22 14.06 8.72
N THR A 48 3.27 14.97 9.00
CA THR A 48 3.44 16.02 10.00
C THR A 48 3.91 15.39 11.31
N ARG A 49 5.12 15.75 11.75
CA ARG A 49 5.59 15.42 13.09
C ARG A 49 4.97 16.41 14.05
N ARG A 50 4.40 15.90 15.15
CA ARG A 50 4.00 16.75 16.27
C ARG A 50 5.25 17.48 16.76
N ASP A 51 5.13 18.79 16.89
CA ASP A 51 6.12 19.60 17.59
C ASP A 51 6.06 19.24 19.09
N PRO A 52 7.14 18.74 19.70
CA PRO A 52 7.19 18.42 21.13
C PRO A 52 6.88 19.62 22.02
N ASP A 53 7.17 20.84 21.53
CA ASP A 53 7.03 22.09 22.27
C ASP A 53 5.67 22.77 22.02
N ALA A 54 4.85 22.23 21.11
CA ALA A 54 3.52 22.79 20.85
C ALA A 54 2.53 22.43 21.96
N ASP A 55 1.77 23.44 22.38
CA ASP A 55 0.67 23.31 23.33
C ASP A 55 -0.35 22.27 22.85
N LEU A 56 -0.76 21.42 23.80
CA LEU A 56 -1.79 20.43 23.56
C LEU A 56 -3.17 21.09 23.42
N ALA A 57 -3.96 20.62 22.47
CA ALA A 57 -5.37 20.98 22.40
C ALA A 57 -6.08 20.53 23.69
N PRO A 58 -6.95 21.36 24.28
CA PRO A 58 -7.68 21.01 25.49
C PRO A 58 -8.69 19.88 25.22
N ASP A 59 -8.85 18.98 26.19
CA ASP A 59 -9.86 17.91 26.12
C ASP A 59 -11.23 18.43 26.57
N LEU A 60 -12.07 18.82 25.61
CA LEU A 60 -13.37 19.44 25.87
C LEU A 60 -14.44 18.46 26.39
N VAL A 61 -14.17 17.15 26.35
CA VAL A 61 -15.13 16.09 26.74
C VAL A 61 -14.70 15.34 28.01
N GLN A 62 -13.66 15.82 28.70
CA GLN A 62 -13.25 15.35 30.03
C GLN A 62 -13.13 13.83 30.15
N ARG A 63 -12.32 13.21 29.28
CA ARG A 63 -12.10 11.76 29.28
C ARG A 63 -11.16 11.36 30.41
N ASP A 64 -11.46 10.23 31.05
CA ASP A 64 -10.55 9.57 32.00
C ASP A 64 -9.62 8.62 31.24
N PHE A 65 -8.31 8.85 31.35
CA PHE A 65 -7.26 8.03 30.75
C PHE A 65 -6.45 7.25 31.80
N THR A 66 -6.90 7.21 33.05
CA THR A 66 -6.32 6.32 34.06
C THR A 66 -6.69 4.87 33.77
N ALA A 67 -5.73 3.96 33.97
CA ALA A 67 -5.83 2.53 33.65
C ALA A 67 -5.96 1.67 34.92
#